data_AF-A0A8D9B4J2-F1
#
_entry.id   AF-A0A8D9B4J2-F1
#
_cell.length_a   1.000
_cell.length_b   1.000
_cell.length_c   1.000
_cell.angle_alpha   90.00
_cell.angle_beta   90.00
_cell.angle_gamma   90.00
#
_symmetry.space_group_name_H-M   'P 1'
#
loop_
_entity.id
_entity.type
_entity.pdbx_description
1 polymer ?
#
loop_
_entity_poly.entity_id
_entity_poly.type
_entity_poly.pdbx_seq_one_letter_code
_entity_poly.pdbx_strand_id
1 'polypeptide(L)'
;YLHEKKVQQLRNQVKQVQTKIKTMEKLGEEYKARKEDLINENTNKENQLKSLQENIDKIERQLQEGYLHKQKNLEILVRKQRRARHYSQLKDGKYKALFRTEASLELETIKQSDANQNLISLLETLLGDFPSLEYSLKKVLNTLKLNELITH
;
A
#
# COMPACT_ATOMS: atom_id res chain seq x y z
N TYR A 1 -72.60 -11.84 45.77
CA TYR A 1 -72.81 -11.30 44.41
C TYR A 1 -71.84 -10.19 43.98
N LEU A 2 -71.86 -8.97 44.53
CA LEU A 2 -70.97 -7.88 44.06
C LEU A 2 -69.47 -8.18 44.32
N HIS A 3 -69.17 -8.70 45.51
CA HIS A 3 -67.81 -9.12 45.88
C HIS A 3 -67.29 -10.30 45.05
N GLU A 4 -68.13 -11.29 44.73
CA GLU A 4 -67.74 -12.42 43.86
C GLU A 4 -67.43 -11.97 42.43
N LYS A 5 -68.23 -11.06 41.86
CA LYS A 5 -67.94 -10.46 40.55
C LYS A 5 -66.61 -9.72 40.55
N LYS A 6 -66.31 -8.97 41.62
CA LYS A 6 -65.03 -8.26 41.76
C LYS A 6 -63.85 -9.22 41.88
N VAL A 7 -63.99 -10.29 42.67
CA VAL A 7 -62.97 -11.35 42.80
C VAL A 7 -62.73 -12.04 41.45
N GLN A 8 -63.79 -12.34 40.68
CA GLN A 8 -63.67 -12.96 39.37
C GLN A 8 -62.99 -12.04 38.35
N GLN A 9 -63.31 -10.74 38.37
CA GLN A 9 -62.65 -9.74 37.53
C GLN A 9 -61.15 -9.65 37.84
N LEU A 10 -60.77 -9.60 39.11
CA LEU A 10 -59.37 -9.58 39.53
C LEU A 10 -58.63 -10.86 39.12
N ARG A 11 -59.25 -12.04 39.26
CA ARG A 11 -58.68 -13.31 38.78
C ARG A 11 -58.42 -13.30 37.27
N ASN A 12 -59.34 -12.75 36.48
CA ASN A 12 -59.16 -12.62 35.03
C ASN A 12 -58.03 -11.65 34.68
N GLN A 13 -57.91 -10.53 35.40
CA GLN A 13 -56.80 -9.58 35.23
C GLN A 13 -55.45 -10.21 35.58
N VAL A 14 -55.37 -10.97 36.67
CA VAL A 14 -54.14 -11.70 37.04
C VAL A 14 -53.74 -12.68 35.93
N LYS A 15 -54.69 -13.45 35.38
CA LYS A 15 -54.41 -14.37 34.26
C LYS A 15 -53.90 -13.62 33.03
N GLN A 16 -54.53 -12.49 32.67
CA GLN A 16 -54.08 -11.66 31.54
C GLN A 16 -52.65 -11.13 31.74
N VAL A 17 -52.33 -10.66 32.96
CA VAL A 17 -50.98 -10.20 33.30
C VAL A 17 -49.97 -11.35 33.22
N GLN A 18 -50.32 -12.54 33.73
CA GLN A 18 -49.45 -13.74 33.63
C GLN A 18 -49.18 -14.15 32.19
N THR A 19 -50.19 -14.09 31.31
CA THR A 19 -49.99 -14.38 29.88
C THR A 19 -49.05 -13.34 29.25
N LYS A 20 -49.24 -12.05 29.55
CA LYS A 20 -48.36 -10.99 29.05
C LYS A 20 -46.92 -11.17 29.52
N ILE A 21 -46.70 -11.53 30.79
CA ILE A 21 -45.36 -11.82 31.33
C ILE A 21 -44.69 -12.93 30.52
N LYS A 22 -45.37 -14.06 30.29
CA LYS A 22 -44.83 -15.17 29.50
C LYS A 22 -44.48 -14.77 28.06
N THR A 23 -45.33 -13.95 27.43
CA THR A 23 -45.05 -13.43 26.09
C THR A 23 -43.83 -12.50 26.08
N MET A 24 -43.71 -11.64 27.08
CA MET A 24 -42.55 -10.74 27.22
C MET A 24 -41.25 -11.50 27.50
N GLU A 25 -41.30 -12.57 28.31
CA GLU A 25 -40.15 -13.45 28.55
C GLU A 25 -39.65 -14.09 27.26
N LYS A 26 -40.57 -14.66 26.46
CA LYS A 26 -40.24 -15.26 25.16
C LYS A 26 -39.62 -14.24 24.20
N LEU A 27 -40.21 -13.05 24.09
CA LEU A 27 -39.63 -11.97 23.28
C LEU A 27 -38.24 -11.56 23.79
N GLY A 28 -38.03 -11.55 25.11
CA GLY A 28 -36.73 -11.27 25.71
C GLY A 28 -35.66 -12.29 25.31
N GLU A 29 -36.00 -13.57 25.24
CA GLU A 29 -35.11 -14.62 24.76
C GLU A 29 -34.81 -14.48 23.26
N GLU A 30 -35.83 -14.21 22.45
CA GLU A 30 -35.68 -13.97 21.01
C GLU A 30 -34.76 -12.77 20.73
N TYR A 31 -34.93 -11.67 21.48
CA TYR A 31 -34.06 -10.49 21.35
C TYR A 31 -32.63 -10.77 21.79
N LYS A 32 -32.40 -11.60 22.82
CA LYS A 32 -31.05 -12.01 23.22
C LYS A 32 -30.37 -12.83 22.13
N ALA A 33 -31.07 -13.82 21.57
CA ALA A 33 -30.55 -14.62 20.46
C ALA A 33 -30.22 -13.72 19.25
N ARG A 34 -31.14 -12.82 18.88
CA ARG A 34 -30.92 -11.91 17.76
C ARG A 34 -29.76 -10.95 17.99
N LYS A 35 -29.58 -10.47 19.23
CA LYS A 35 -28.44 -9.63 19.60
C LYS A 35 -27.13 -10.39 19.41
N GLU A 36 -27.06 -11.65 19.83
CA GLU A 36 -25.88 -12.49 19.67
C GLU A 36 -25.54 -12.72 18.20
N ASP A 37 -26.54 -13.02 17.36
CA ASP A 37 -26.37 -13.16 15.91
C ASP A 37 -25.78 -11.88 15.29
N LEU A 38 -26.29 -10.71 15.68
CA LEU A 38 -25.80 -9.42 15.19
C LEU A 38 -24.38 -9.12 15.65
N ILE A 39 -24.01 -9.50 16.87
CA ILE A 39 -22.62 -9.36 17.37
C ILE A 39 -21.68 -10.23 16.54
N ASN A 40 -22.05 -11.48 16.28
CA ASN A 40 -21.27 -12.40 15.46
C ASN A 40 -21.13 -11.90 14.02
N GLU A 41 -22.22 -11.42 13.42
CA GLU A 41 -22.21 -10.83 12.08
C GLU A 41 -21.32 -9.59 12.01
N ASN A 42 -21.40 -8.70 13.00
CA ASN A 42 -20.58 -7.50 13.06
C ASN A 42 -19.09 -7.85 13.19
N THR A 43 -18.75 -8.80 14.06
CA THR A 43 -17.38 -9.29 14.26
C THR A 43 -16.81 -9.88 12.97
N ASN A 44 -17.61 -10.66 12.25
CA ASN A 44 -17.22 -11.22 10.95
C ASN A 44 -16.95 -10.12 9.92
N LYS A 45 -17.81 -9.09 9.85
CA LYS A 45 -17.61 -7.95 8.94
C LYS A 45 -16.37 -7.13 9.31
N GLU A 46 -16.11 -6.90 10.58
CA GLU A 46 -14.90 -6.21 11.05
C GLU A 46 -13.63 -6.97 10.64
N ASN A 47 -13.63 -8.29 10.80
CA ASN A 47 -12.52 -9.14 10.37
C ASN A 47 -12.33 -9.12 8.84
N GLN A 48 -13.42 -9.14 8.07
CA GLN A 48 -13.38 -9.02 6.61
C GLN A 48 -12.82 -7.65 6.18
N LEU A 49 -13.26 -6.56 6.81
CA LEU A 49 -12.76 -5.22 6.53
C LEU A 49 -11.26 -5.12 6.80
N LYS A 50 -10.80 -5.66 7.93
CA LYS A 50 -9.37 -5.68 8.27
C LYS A 50 -8.56 -6.45 7.21
N SER A 51 -9.04 -7.63 6.81
CA SER A 51 -8.38 -8.41 5.76
C SER A 51 -8.35 -7.69 4.41
N LEU A 52 -9.44 -7.00 4.04
CA LEU A 52 -9.49 -6.19 2.82
C LEU A 52 -8.49 -5.03 2.88
N GLN A 53 -8.38 -4.35 4.02
CA GLN A 53 -7.41 -3.26 4.20
C GLN A 53 -5.96 -3.77 4.05
N GLU A 54 -5.62 -4.88 4.70
CA GLU A 54 -4.30 -5.50 4.55
C GLU A 54 -3.99 -5.89 3.10
N ASN A 55 -5.00 -6.38 2.37
CA ASN A 55 -4.87 -6.69 0.94
C ASN A 55 -4.68 -5.44 0.08
N ILE A 56 -5.39 -4.34 0.37
CA ILE A 56 -5.21 -3.06 -0.32
C ILE A 56 -3.78 -2.56 -0.11
N ASP A 57 -3.31 -2.50 1.13
CA ASP A 57 -1.95 -2.04 1.45
C ASP A 57 -0.90 -2.88 0.73
N LYS A 58 -1.11 -4.20 0.63
CA LYS A 58 -0.23 -5.10 -0.12
C LYS A 58 -0.23 -4.79 -1.62
N ILE A 59 -1.40 -4.62 -2.23
CA ILE A 59 -1.54 -4.30 -3.66
C ILE A 59 -0.89 -2.94 -3.95
N GLU A 60 -1.08 -1.95 -3.10
CA GLU A 60 -0.45 -0.62 -3.25
C GLU A 60 1.07 -0.70 -3.24
N ARG A 61 1.67 -1.48 -2.32
CA ARG A 61 3.11 -1.72 -2.31
C ARG A 61 3.59 -2.41 -3.58
N GLN A 62 2.89 -3.46 -4.03
CA GLN A 62 3.23 -4.17 -5.27
C GLN A 62 3.12 -3.25 -6.49
N LEU A 63 2.13 -2.36 -6.51
CA LEU A 63 1.95 -1.37 -7.57
C LEU A 63 3.12 -0.38 -7.60
N GLN A 64 3.55 0.13 -6.44
CA GLN A 64 4.71 1.01 -6.31
C GLN A 64 6.00 0.32 -6.78
N GLU A 65 6.24 -0.92 -6.37
CA GLU A 65 7.37 -1.73 -6.84
C GLU A 65 7.33 -1.92 -8.37
N GLY A 66 6.16 -2.25 -8.93
CA GLY A 66 5.95 -2.36 -10.37
C GLY A 66 6.29 -1.08 -11.14
N TYR A 67 5.90 0.08 -10.60
CA TYR A 67 6.26 1.37 -11.19
C TYR A 67 7.77 1.64 -11.14
N LEU A 68 8.45 1.30 -10.02
CA LEU A 68 9.90 1.43 -9.90
C LEU A 68 10.62 0.53 -10.90
N HIS A 69 10.18 -0.72 -11.06
CA HIS A 69 10.74 -1.64 -12.06
C HIS A 69 10.55 -1.12 -13.49
N LYS A 70 9.33 -0.65 -13.82
CA LYS A 70 9.05 -0.06 -15.13
C LYS A 70 9.93 1.15 -15.42
N GLN A 71 10.08 2.05 -14.45
CA GLN A 71 10.93 3.23 -14.57
C GLN A 71 12.39 2.83 -14.80
N LYS A 72 12.94 1.93 -13.99
CA LYS A 72 14.30 1.41 -14.14
C LYS A 72 14.53 0.83 -15.55
N ASN A 73 13.60 0.02 -16.04
CA ASN A 73 13.69 -0.59 -17.37
C ASN A 73 13.64 0.44 -18.50
N LEU A 74 12.75 1.43 -18.39
CA LEU A 74 12.65 2.52 -19.36
C LEU A 74 13.96 3.32 -19.42
N GLU A 75 14.56 3.58 -18.26
CA GLU A 75 15.81 4.31 -18.17
C GLU A 75 16.98 3.55 -18.81
N ILE A 76 17.08 2.24 -18.56
CA ILE A 76 18.03 1.35 -19.25
C ILE A 76 17.84 1.45 -20.77
N LEU A 77 16.59 1.36 -21.24
CA LEU A 77 16.27 1.37 -22.65
C LEU A 77 16.69 2.69 -23.31
N VAL A 78 16.35 3.83 -22.69
CA VAL A 78 16.73 5.17 -23.18
C VAL A 78 18.25 5.30 -23.29
N ARG A 79 18.99 4.81 -22.29
CA ARG A 79 20.46 4.83 -22.31
C ARG A 79 21.04 3.96 -23.41
N LYS A 80 20.53 2.74 -23.61
CA LYS A 80 20.93 1.86 -24.71
C LYS A 80 20.65 2.49 -26.07
N GLN A 81 19.48 3.09 -26.25
CA GLN A 81 19.14 3.82 -27.47
C GLN A 81 20.07 5.00 -27.72
N ARG A 82 20.40 5.78 -26.68
CA ARG A 82 21.36 6.89 -26.79
C ARG A 82 22.75 6.39 -27.19
N ARG A 83 23.24 5.31 -26.57
CA ARG A 83 24.51 4.67 -26.91
C ARG A 83 24.53 4.18 -28.36
N ALA A 84 23.45 3.53 -28.82
CA ALA A 84 23.32 3.10 -30.21
C ALA A 84 23.36 4.27 -31.20
N ARG A 85 22.71 5.41 -30.89
CA ARG A 85 22.79 6.63 -31.70
C ARG A 85 24.22 7.17 -31.77
N HIS A 86 24.95 7.19 -30.66
CA HIS A 86 26.35 7.63 -30.65
C HIS A 86 27.24 6.71 -31.49
N TYR A 87 27.08 5.39 -31.41
CA TYR A 87 27.81 4.47 -32.29
C TYR A 87 27.47 4.64 -33.77
N SER A 88 26.20 4.88 -34.10
CA SER A 88 25.81 5.20 -35.49
C SER A 88 26.49 6.48 -35.97
N GLN A 89 26.48 7.54 -35.16
CA GLN A 89 27.17 8.80 -35.49
C GLN A 89 28.68 8.60 -35.67
N LEU A 90 29.29 7.73 -34.86
CA LEU A 90 30.72 7.40 -34.96
C LEU A 90 31.03 6.69 -36.26
N LYS A 91 30.21 5.68 -36.61
CA LYS A 91 30.30 4.96 -37.89
C LYS A 91 30.17 5.90 -39.09
N ASP A 92 29.26 6.87 -39.00
CA ASP A 92 29.00 7.83 -40.07
C ASP A 92 30.00 9.01 -40.11
N GLY A 93 31.02 9.02 -39.24
CA GLY A 93 32.01 10.11 -39.15
C GLY A 93 31.44 11.44 -38.62
N LYS A 94 30.22 11.44 -38.07
CA LYS A 94 29.50 12.62 -37.56
C LYS A 94 29.66 12.81 -36.05
N TYR A 95 30.26 11.84 -35.35
CA TYR A 95 30.45 11.93 -33.92
C TYR A 95 31.57 12.90 -33.57
N LYS A 96 31.26 13.86 -32.69
CA LYS A 96 32.23 14.80 -32.14
C LYS A 96 32.53 14.39 -30.70
N ALA A 97 33.77 13.99 -30.45
CA ALA A 97 34.22 13.67 -29.09
C ALA A 97 34.12 14.91 -28.19
N LEU A 98 33.50 14.72 -27.02
CA LEU A 98 33.42 15.75 -25.98
C LEU A 98 34.80 16.05 -25.37
N PHE A 99 35.59 15.01 -25.15
CA PHE A 99 36.95 15.08 -24.62
C PHE A 99 37.95 14.77 -25.73
N ARG A 100 38.98 15.61 -25.88
CA ARG A 100 39.95 15.51 -26.97
C ARG A 100 41.10 14.55 -26.68
N THR A 101 41.31 14.21 -25.42
CA THR A 101 42.36 13.28 -24.96
C THR A 101 41.73 12.24 -24.04
N GLU A 102 42.33 11.06 -24.04
CA GLU A 102 41.94 9.96 -23.17
C GLU A 102 42.11 10.33 -21.69
N ALA A 103 43.21 10.99 -21.34
CA ALA A 103 43.45 11.48 -19.98
C ALA A 103 42.35 12.45 -19.47
N SER A 104 41.85 13.35 -20.32
CA SER A 104 40.75 14.25 -19.93
C SER A 104 39.41 13.51 -19.78
N LEU A 105 39.18 12.46 -20.56
CA LEU A 105 38.01 11.60 -20.42
C LEU A 105 38.07 10.79 -19.11
N GLU A 106 39.22 10.22 -18.79
CA GLU A 106 39.44 9.43 -17.58
C GLU A 106 39.25 10.26 -16.32
N LEU A 107 39.84 11.46 -16.25
CA LEU A 107 39.66 12.39 -15.14
C LEU A 107 38.19 12.75 -14.91
N GLU A 108 37.44 13.04 -15.99
CA GLU A 108 36.02 13.35 -15.85
C GLU A 108 35.20 12.12 -15.45
N THR A 109 35.58 10.92 -15.92
CA THR A 109 34.91 9.66 -15.55
C THR A 109 35.06 9.40 -14.05
N ILE A 110 36.28 9.55 -13.50
CA ILE A 110 36.55 9.42 -12.07
C ILE A 110 35.72 10.43 -11.28
N LYS A 111 35.77 11.71 -11.67
CA LYS A 111 35.02 12.79 -11.02
C LYS A 111 33.51 12.53 -10.99
N GLN A 112 32.94 12.03 -12.08
CA GLN A 112 31.52 11.68 -12.14
C GLN A 112 31.19 10.44 -11.30
N SER A 113 32.09 9.45 -11.28
CA SER A 113 31.95 8.27 -10.42
C SER A 113 31.90 8.67 -8.94
N ASP A 114 32.85 9.50 -8.50
CA ASP A 114 32.91 9.96 -7.10
C ASP A 114 31.66 10.77 -6.71
N ALA A 115 31.23 11.69 -7.58
CA ALA A 115 30.01 12.45 -7.36
C ALA A 115 28.78 11.54 -7.29
N ASN A 116 28.68 10.52 -8.16
CA ASN A 116 27.58 9.56 -8.16
C ASN A 116 27.56 8.71 -6.88
N GLN A 117 28.72 8.25 -6.41
CA GLN A 117 28.83 7.51 -5.14
C GLN A 117 28.39 8.35 -3.95
N ASN A 118 28.81 9.61 -3.88
CA ASN A 118 28.40 10.52 -2.82
C ASN A 118 26.88 10.74 -2.81
N LEU A 119 26.27 10.90 -4.00
CA LEU A 119 24.81 11.05 -4.11
C LEU A 119 24.07 9.76 -3.72
N ILE A 120 24.59 8.59 -4.09
CA ILE A 120 24.02 7.30 -3.69
C ILE A 120 24.04 7.17 -2.17
N SER A 121 25.19 7.44 -1.53
CA SER A 121 25.33 7.37 -0.07
C SER A 121 24.37 8.33 0.63
N LEU A 122 24.26 9.57 0.16
CA LEU A 122 23.33 10.55 0.72
C LEU A 122 21.87 10.11 0.60
N LEU A 123 21.47 9.52 -0.53
CA LEU A 123 20.12 9.00 -0.71
C LEU A 123 19.85 7.77 0.18
N GLU A 124 20.84 6.92 0.41
CA GLU A 124 20.72 5.78 1.32
C GLU A 124 20.54 6.24 2.77
N THR A 125 21.23 7.29 3.20
CA THR A 125 21.00 7.94 4.50
C THR A 125 19.59 8.54 4.58
N LEU A 126 19.16 9.30 3.55
CA LEU A 126 17.83 9.89 3.52
C LEU A 126 16.70 8.86 3.52
N LEU A 127 16.91 7.67 2.95
CA LEU A 127 15.95 6.58 3.03
C LEU A 127 15.74 6.08 4.46
N GLY A 128 16.79 6.08 5.28
CA GLY A 128 16.70 5.77 6.70
C GLY A 128 16.01 6.88 7.50
N ASP A 129 16.38 8.14 7.23
CA ASP A 129 15.87 9.30 7.96
C ASP A 129 14.41 9.64 7.61
N PHE A 130 13.98 9.35 6.38
CA PHE A 130 12.65 9.70 5.86
C PHE A 130 11.94 8.53 5.18
N PRO A 131 11.47 7.51 5.93
CA PRO A 131 10.78 6.35 5.35
C PRO A 131 9.50 6.71 4.58
N SER A 132 8.82 7.81 4.93
CA SER A 132 7.63 8.29 4.23
C SER A 132 7.91 8.72 2.78
N LEU A 133 9.17 8.98 2.43
CA LEU A 133 9.61 9.37 1.09
C LEU A 133 10.25 8.20 0.31
N GLU A 134 10.17 6.98 0.84
CA GLU A 134 10.86 5.79 0.29
C GLU A 134 10.64 5.62 -1.21
N TYR A 135 9.40 5.70 -1.69
CA TYR A 135 9.08 5.53 -3.11
C TYR A 135 9.79 6.58 -3.98
N SER A 136 9.73 7.85 -3.59
CA SER A 136 10.35 8.96 -4.32
C SER A 136 11.88 8.86 -4.31
N LEU A 137 12.47 8.50 -3.16
CA LEU A 137 13.92 8.36 -3.01
C LEU A 137 14.45 7.14 -3.77
N LYS A 138 13.76 5.98 -3.71
CA LYS A 138 14.10 4.78 -4.50
C LYS A 138 14.07 5.05 -6.00
N LYS A 139 13.14 5.88 -6.47
CA LYS A 139 13.05 6.29 -7.88
C LYS A 139 14.33 7.00 -8.35
N VAL A 140 14.85 7.93 -7.54
CA VAL A 140 16.10 8.66 -7.83
C VAL A 140 17.30 7.73 -7.68
N LEU A 141 17.32 6.89 -6.64
CA LEU A 141 18.40 5.95 -6.40
C LEU A 141 18.58 4.97 -7.57
N ASN A 142 17.49 4.49 -8.17
CA ASN A 142 17.52 3.64 -9.35
C ASN A 142 18.25 4.33 -10.53
N THR A 143 17.99 5.62 -10.75
CA THR A 143 18.64 6.42 -11.80
C THR A 143 20.16 6.51 -11.57
N LEU A 144 20.59 6.70 -10.32
CA LEU A 144 22.02 6.82 -10.00
C LEU A 144 22.76 5.48 -10.07
N LYS A 145 22.18 4.40 -9.52
CA LYS A 145 22.79 3.05 -9.56
C LYS A 145 22.88 2.47 -10.98
N LEU A 146 22.01 2.92 -11.88
CA LEU A 146 22.08 2.55 -13.29
C LEU A 146 23.33 3.08 -14.02
N ASN A 147 24.01 4.11 -13.48
CA ASN A 147 25.24 4.63 -14.07
C ASN A 147 26.39 3.61 -13.98
N GLU A 148 26.47 2.83 -12.90
CA GLU A 148 27.56 1.87 -12.65
C GLU A 148 27.50 0.64 -13.56
N LEU A 149 26.28 0.20 -13.91
CA LEU A 149 26.04 -1.03 -14.69
C LEU A 149 26.33 -0.90 -16.20
N ILE A 150 26.60 0.30 -16.70
CA ILE A 150 26.79 0.55 -18.15
C ILE A 150 28.27 0.76 -18.49
N THR A 151 29.12 0.95 -17.48
CA THR A 151 30.58 1.08 -17.57
C THR A 151 31.32 -0.26 -17.59
N HIS A 152 30.65 -1.38 -17.33
CA HIS A 152 31.14 -2.74 -17.52
C HIS A 152 30.46 -3.40 -18.74
#